data_AF-A0A9W7NED8-F1
#
_entry.id   AF-A0A9W7NED8-F1
#
_cell.length_a   1.000
_cell.length_b   1.000
_cell.length_c   1.000
_cell.angle_alpha   90.00
_cell.angle_beta   90.00
_cell.angle_gamma   90.00
#
_symmetry.space_group_name_H-M   'P 1'
#
loop_
_entity.id
_entity.type
_entity.pdbx_description
1 polymer ?
#
loop_
_entity_poly.entity_id
_entity_poly.type
_entity_poly.pdbx_seq_one_letter_code
_entity_poly.pdbx_strand_id
1 'polypeptide(L)'
;MSRLFIVGIDVDNGMPGAEIDRIISERGLFAIRYTTHSHGRDVTEVRKDDLVRFQRDNPGAGVQEYLATKKGYLSPILDSIAATDEAMTANGLVMRVTHAPMDKNRVIFVLARPWAVTDYPTQDEARKAWKSAYKAFAAWLGIEVDESCSEVARLFYLPRHAEGAPFETKVHEGRAVDIFALPTSGGANPYLDAAKGMGAATGEGETYQTLRRWAGAGFANAFLMGDFLAECAPDRLRSEFDRDAAKRHIECPYADEHTDPTKGGGTFVMNAGDGNTSAGFVVKCMHGHCADRDRLHFVEGMLRDGWFTLADMADPRWYLDVEGLEFGDLRATLLGETVLDRLTEGFDGGTALESGDGITLDYGRAALADLVRRGADDFEAIALCQTLAEKGKRLGLTKTDWRRLYRQIKDEAKATTRASDKKANSDTRPTVFVDADFREAVGKVLSVLVEGNTPPRLFKFNSTLSRVERLDRDQLSIRPLDDRKLRRESSQVVRWLKPSDGDDFREVAPPMDVI
;
A
#
# COMPACT_ATOMS: atom_id res chain seq x y z
N MET A 1 -19.85 -29.92 3.01
CA MET A 1 -20.65 -29.61 4.22
C MET A 1 -21.70 -28.60 3.80
N SER A 2 -22.99 -28.95 3.77
CA SER A 2 -24.05 -28.08 3.23
C SER A 2 -24.72 -27.20 4.29
N ARG A 3 -24.62 -27.58 5.58
CA ARG A 3 -25.22 -26.90 6.72
C ARG A 3 -24.29 -26.88 7.92
N LEU A 4 -24.34 -25.79 8.69
CA LEU A 4 -23.64 -25.60 9.95
C LEU A 4 -24.65 -25.34 11.07
N PHE A 5 -24.41 -25.96 12.22
CA PHE A 5 -25.25 -25.82 13.43
C PHE A 5 -24.52 -25.10 14.56
N ILE A 6 -23.22 -24.86 14.37
CA ILE A 6 -22.33 -24.30 15.38
C ILE A 6 -21.41 -23.29 14.72
N VAL A 7 -20.88 -22.37 15.54
CA VAL A 7 -19.79 -21.48 15.18
C VAL A 7 -18.66 -21.67 16.20
N GLY A 8 -17.43 -21.78 15.71
CA GLY A 8 -16.24 -21.94 16.54
C GLY A 8 -15.37 -20.69 16.50
N ILE A 9 -15.08 -20.11 17.67
CA ILE A 9 -14.14 -18.99 17.84
C ILE A 9 -12.82 -19.53 18.34
N ASP A 10 -11.73 -19.23 17.63
CA ASP A 10 -10.36 -19.54 18.05
C ASP A 10 -9.79 -18.32 18.79
N VAL A 11 -9.33 -18.53 20.01
CA VAL A 11 -8.76 -17.49 20.87
C VAL A 11 -7.31 -17.86 21.15
N ASP A 12 -6.43 -17.40 20.25
CA ASP A 12 -5.01 -17.76 20.20
C ASP A 12 -4.09 -16.59 20.56
N ASN A 13 -4.61 -15.58 21.27
CA ASN A 13 -3.91 -14.33 21.59
C ASN A 13 -3.47 -14.19 23.05
N GLY A 14 -3.68 -15.24 23.86
CA GLY A 14 -3.33 -15.24 25.29
C GLY A 14 -4.41 -14.73 26.22
N MET A 15 -5.64 -14.53 25.75
CA MET A 15 -6.77 -14.22 26.64
C MET A 15 -6.99 -15.37 27.64
N PRO A 16 -6.97 -15.08 28.96
CA PRO A 16 -7.16 -16.12 29.97
C PRO A 16 -8.52 -16.81 29.84
N GLY A 17 -8.55 -18.13 30.06
CA GLY A 17 -9.80 -18.92 30.00
C GLY A 17 -10.92 -18.36 30.88
N ALA A 18 -10.58 -17.87 32.08
CA ALA A 18 -11.54 -17.28 33.01
C ALA A 18 -12.20 -15.98 32.48
N GLU A 19 -11.49 -15.19 31.68
CA GLU A 19 -12.05 -13.97 31.07
C GLU A 19 -13.03 -14.31 29.95
N ILE A 20 -12.69 -15.32 29.13
CA ILE A 20 -13.59 -15.87 28.12
C ILE A 20 -14.88 -16.39 28.77
N ASP A 21 -14.73 -17.11 29.88
CA ASP A 21 -15.86 -17.66 30.65
C ASP A 21 -16.79 -16.57 31.17
N ARG A 22 -16.22 -15.46 31.65
CA ARG A 22 -16.97 -14.28 32.10
C ARG A 22 -17.76 -13.65 30.96
N ILE A 23 -17.09 -13.39 29.83
CA ILE A 23 -17.67 -12.82 28.60
C ILE A 23 -18.90 -13.61 28.12
N ILE A 24 -18.79 -14.95 28.11
CA ILE A 24 -19.87 -15.85 27.68
C ILE A 24 -21.04 -15.80 28.67
N SER A 25 -20.73 -15.91 29.96
CA SER A 25 -21.73 -15.99 31.03
C SER A 25 -22.53 -14.69 31.14
N GLU A 26 -21.88 -13.52 31.05
CA GLU A 26 -22.53 -12.20 31.05
C GLU A 26 -23.49 -12.02 29.87
N ARG A 27 -23.23 -12.69 28.74
CA ARG A 27 -24.08 -12.65 27.55
C ARG A 27 -25.18 -13.71 27.54
N GLY A 28 -25.18 -14.61 28.54
CA GLY A 28 -26.15 -15.68 28.72
C GLY A 28 -26.19 -16.67 27.54
N LEU A 29 -25.03 -16.95 26.93
CA LEU A 29 -24.94 -17.82 25.75
C LEU A 29 -24.59 -19.25 26.13
N PHE A 30 -25.21 -20.20 25.44
CA PHE A 30 -24.76 -21.59 25.48
C PHE A 30 -23.46 -21.73 24.70
N ALA A 31 -22.41 -22.20 25.37
CA ALA A 31 -21.11 -22.39 24.74
C ALA A 31 -20.31 -23.53 25.40
N ILE A 32 -19.39 -24.10 24.63
CA ILE A 32 -18.39 -25.05 25.11
C ILE A 32 -17.02 -24.45 24.85
N ARG A 33 -16.30 -24.08 25.92
CA ARG A 33 -14.88 -23.69 25.83
C ARG A 33 -14.01 -24.89 26.12
N TYR A 34 -12.91 -25.03 25.38
CA TYR A 34 -11.84 -25.96 25.71
C TYR A 34 -10.48 -25.41 25.31
N THR A 35 -9.43 -25.85 25.99
CA THR A 35 -8.04 -25.54 25.64
C THR A 35 -7.62 -26.24 24.35
N THR A 36 -6.84 -25.57 23.50
CA THR A 36 -6.31 -26.16 22.26
C THR A 36 -5.10 -27.06 22.53
N HIS A 37 -4.67 -27.84 21.53
CA HIS A 37 -3.45 -28.67 21.62
C HIS A 37 -2.18 -27.83 21.90
N SER A 38 -2.18 -26.54 21.56
CA SER A 38 -1.04 -25.64 21.79
C SER A 38 -1.21 -24.76 23.03
N HIS A 39 -2.18 -25.05 23.90
CA HIS A 39 -2.33 -24.37 25.17
C HIS A 39 -1.06 -24.53 26.04
N GLY A 40 -0.63 -23.43 26.65
CA GLY A 40 0.56 -23.38 27.49
C GLY A 40 1.88 -23.38 26.70
N ARG A 41 1.83 -23.39 25.36
CA ARG A 41 3.04 -23.26 24.55
C ARG A 41 3.63 -21.86 24.72
N ASP A 42 4.93 -21.82 24.92
CA ASP A 42 5.78 -20.65 25.21
C ASP A 42 6.58 -20.17 23.99
N VAL A 43 6.40 -20.83 22.84
CA VAL A 43 7.05 -20.46 21.58
C VAL A 43 6.01 -20.27 20.48
N THR A 44 6.05 -19.10 19.85
CA THR A 44 5.31 -18.77 18.63
C THR A 44 6.26 -18.75 17.43
N GLU A 45 5.87 -19.39 16.33
CA GLU A 45 6.61 -19.35 15.07
C GLU A 45 5.92 -18.38 14.10
N VAL A 46 6.64 -17.35 13.66
CA VAL A 46 6.19 -16.39 12.65
C VAL A 46 6.94 -16.66 11.35
N ARG A 47 6.26 -16.92 10.23
CA ARG A 47 6.95 -17.10 8.95
C ARG A 47 7.74 -15.83 8.60
N LYS A 48 9.00 -15.99 8.22
CA LYS A 48 9.88 -14.85 7.93
C LYS A 48 9.31 -13.99 6.80
N ASP A 49 8.75 -14.61 5.77
CA ASP A 49 8.11 -13.90 4.65
C ASP A 49 6.92 -13.03 5.10
N ASP A 50 6.11 -13.51 6.05
CA ASP A 50 4.97 -12.75 6.57
C ASP A 50 5.44 -11.54 7.40
N LEU A 51 6.51 -11.72 8.19
CA LEU A 51 7.15 -10.64 8.94
C LEU A 51 7.79 -9.61 8.01
N VAL A 52 8.53 -10.05 6.99
CA VAL A 52 9.16 -9.16 5.99
C VAL A 52 8.09 -8.37 5.23
N ARG A 53 6.99 -9.02 4.83
CA ARG A 53 5.85 -8.33 4.20
C ARG A 53 5.28 -7.26 5.12
N PHE A 54 5.07 -7.58 6.40
CA PHE A 54 4.60 -6.60 7.37
C PHE A 54 5.57 -5.43 7.57
N GLN A 55 6.88 -5.69 7.60
CA GLN A 55 7.92 -4.66 7.74
C GLN A 55 8.06 -3.76 6.51
N ARG A 56 7.76 -4.29 5.31
CA ARG A 56 7.68 -3.49 4.08
C ARG A 56 6.56 -2.45 4.17
N ASP A 57 5.41 -2.87 4.67
CA ASP A 57 4.24 -2.00 4.82
C ASP A 57 4.33 -1.12 6.08
N ASN A 58 5.18 -1.49 7.05
CA ASN A 58 5.39 -0.79 8.33
C ASN A 58 6.90 -0.68 8.63
N PRO A 59 7.62 0.26 7.99
CA PRO A 59 9.07 0.39 8.14
C PRO A 59 9.49 0.62 9.60
N GLY A 60 10.44 -0.19 10.08
CA GLY A 60 10.93 -0.14 11.47
C GLY A 60 10.15 -1.01 12.45
N ALA A 61 9.04 -1.62 12.03
CA ALA A 61 8.28 -2.52 12.89
C ALA A 61 9.03 -3.84 13.19
N GLY A 62 8.98 -4.26 14.46
CA GLY A 62 9.55 -5.53 14.92
C GLY A 62 8.56 -6.69 14.90
N VAL A 63 9.01 -7.87 15.36
CA VAL A 63 8.13 -9.04 15.50
C VAL A 63 7.07 -8.83 16.58
N GLN A 64 7.37 -8.06 17.64
CA GLN A 64 6.39 -7.71 18.67
C GLN A 64 5.23 -6.89 18.08
N GLU A 65 5.54 -5.89 17.25
CA GLU A 65 4.54 -5.07 16.55
C GLU A 65 3.69 -5.92 15.59
N TYR A 66 4.32 -6.90 14.93
CA TYR A 66 3.62 -7.87 14.09
C TYR A 66 2.64 -8.71 14.91
N LEU A 67 3.07 -9.26 16.04
CA LEU A 67 2.23 -10.08 16.92
C LEU A 67 1.07 -9.26 17.51
N ALA A 68 1.31 -8.00 17.89
CA ALA A 68 0.26 -7.08 18.33
C ALA A 68 -0.75 -6.81 17.20
N THR A 69 -0.28 -6.32 16.05
CA THR A 69 -1.14 -5.77 15.00
C THR A 69 -1.81 -6.83 14.13
N LYS A 70 -1.09 -7.90 13.80
CA LYS A 70 -1.58 -8.95 12.88
C LYS A 70 -2.14 -10.16 13.60
N LYS A 71 -1.67 -10.45 14.81
CA LYS A 71 -2.10 -11.61 15.59
C LYS A 71 -2.94 -11.26 16.82
N GLY A 72 -3.08 -9.98 17.15
CA GLY A 72 -3.90 -9.52 18.26
C GLY A 72 -3.40 -9.96 19.64
N TYR A 73 -2.11 -10.30 19.76
CA TYR A 73 -1.53 -10.81 21.01
C TYR A 73 -1.67 -9.75 22.11
N LEU A 74 -2.10 -10.18 23.29
CA LEU A 74 -2.30 -9.28 24.42
C LEU A 74 -0.96 -8.83 25.03
N SER A 75 -0.93 -7.62 25.60
CA SER A 75 0.27 -7.04 26.23
C SER A 75 1.00 -7.96 27.20
N PRO A 76 0.33 -8.72 28.10
CA PRO A 76 1.04 -9.64 29.00
C PRO A 76 1.91 -10.68 28.28
N ILE A 77 1.50 -11.15 27.09
CA ILE A 77 2.29 -12.06 26.27
C ILE A 77 3.40 -11.29 25.55
N LEU A 78 3.08 -10.15 24.95
CA LEU A 78 4.06 -9.32 24.22
C LEU A 78 5.20 -8.82 25.13
N ASP A 79 4.86 -8.37 26.33
CA ASP A 79 5.81 -7.85 27.32
C ASP A 79 6.70 -8.97 27.91
N SER A 80 6.27 -10.22 27.76
CA SER A 80 7.01 -11.40 28.22
C SER A 80 7.97 -11.99 27.19
N ILE A 81 8.09 -11.38 26.00
CA ILE A 81 9.00 -11.86 24.96
C ILE A 81 10.43 -11.82 25.48
N ALA A 82 11.06 -12.98 25.59
CA ALA A 82 12.37 -13.15 26.18
C ALA A 82 13.48 -13.34 25.13
N ALA A 83 13.16 -13.94 23.99
CA ALA A 83 14.12 -14.25 22.93
C ALA A 83 13.46 -14.38 21.57
N THR A 84 14.24 -14.07 20.54
CA THR A 84 13.85 -14.29 19.14
C THR A 84 15.00 -14.91 18.37
N ASP A 85 14.75 -16.00 17.66
CA ASP A 85 15.75 -16.69 16.83
C ASP A 85 15.17 -17.11 15.47
N GLU A 86 16.04 -17.23 14.47
CA GLU A 86 15.63 -17.75 13.16
C GLU A 86 15.85 -19.25 13.09
N ALA A 87 14.82 -19.97 12.65
CA ALA A 87 14.86 -21.41 12.51
C ALA A 87 14.32 -21.85 11.15
N MET A 88 14.99 -22.82 10.52
CA MET A 88 14.44 -23.51 9.35
C MET A 88 13.49 -24.62 9.80
N THR A 89 12.25 -24.59 9.32
CA THR A 89 11.25 -25.65 9.55
C THR A 89 10.89 -26.35 8.25
N ALA A 90 10.11 -27.42 8.32
CA ALA A 90 9.55 -28.05 7.12
C ALA A 90 8.67 -27.10 6.28
N ASN A 91 8.17 -26.01 6.89
CA ASN A 91 7.31 -25.01 6.25
C ASN A 91 8.08 -23.74 5.85
N GLY A 92 9.42 -23.79 5.87
CA GLY A 92 10.30 -22.68 5.52
C GLY A 92 10.92 -21.98 6.72
N LEU A 93 11.55 -20.83 6.45
CA LEU A 93 12.23 -20.01 7.44
C LEU A 93 11.20 -19.29 8.33
N VAL A 94 11.35 -19.44 9.65
CA VAL A 94 10.50 -18.79 10.64
C VAL A 94 11.34 -18.00 11.64
N MET A 95 10.76 -16.94 12.19
CA MET A 95 11.19 -16.28 13.40
C MET A 95 10.48 -16.94 14.58
N ARG A 96 11.22 -17.62 15.44
CA ARG A 96 10.75 -18.13 16.71
C ARG A 96 10.75 -17.03 17.73
N VAL A 97 9.66 -16.91 18.49
CA VAL A 97 9.48 -15.93 19.54
C VAL A 97 9.14 -16.67 20.82
N THR A 98 10.03 -16.63 21.80
CA THR A 98 9.82 -17.21 23.13
C THR A 98 9.17 -16.17 24.03
N HIS A 99 8.05 -16.54 24.64
CA HIS A 99 7.22 -15.72 25.51
C HIS A 99 6.70 -16.55 26.70
N ALA A 100 6.02 -15.94 27.68
CA ALA A 100 5.39 -16.68 28.77
C ALA A 100 4.37 -17.71 28.22
N PRO A 101 4.13 -18.84 28.92
CA PRO A 101 3.11 -19.82 28.54
C PRO A 101 1.77 -19.15 28.21
N MET A 102 1.23 -19.43 27.03
CA MET A 102 0.07 -18.70 26.51
C MET A 102 -1.20 -19.54 26.54
N ASP A 103 -2.27 -18.94 27.06
CA ASP A 103 -3.62 -19.50 26.99
C ASP A 103 -4.11 -19.51 25.54
N LYS A 104 -4.52 -20.70 25.08
CA LYS A 104 -5.11 -20.90 23.76
C LYS A 104 -6.39 -21.68 23.93
N ASN A 105 -7.49 -21.04 23.60
CA ASN A 105 -8.82 -21.55 23.86
C ASN A 105 -9.62 -21.59 22.56
N ARG A 106 -10.52 -22.55 22.47
CA ARG A 106 -11.55 -22.58 21.44
C ARG A 106 -12.91 -22.59 22.10
N VAL A 107 -13.82 -21.80 21.56
CA VAL A 107 -15.19 -21.69 22.04
C VAL A 107 -16.14 -22.10 20.93
N ILE A 108 -17.01 -23.06 21.19
CA ILE A 108 -18.07 -23.48 20.29
C ILE A 108 -19.40 -22.94 20.80
N PHE A 109 -20.13 -22.24 19.95
CA PHE A 109 -21.50 -21.78 20.21
C PHE A 109 -22.48 -22.53 19.32
N VAL A 110 -23.66 -22.83 19.86
CA VAL A 110 -24.77 -23.40 19.09
C VAL A 110 -25.52 -22.29 18.40
N LEU A 111 -25.74 -22.42 17.09
CA LEU A 111 -26.52 -21.47 16.32
C LEU A 111 -28.02 -21.67 16.60
N ALA A 112 -28.74 -20.58 16.83
CA ALA A 112 -30.19 -20.59 17.05
C ALA A 112 -30.95 -21.10 15.82
N ARG A 113 -30.39 -20.90 14.62
CA ARG A 113 -30.86 -21.45 13.35
C ARG A 113 -29.68 -22.05 12.59
N PRO A 114 -29.83 -23.22 11.98
CA PRO A 114 -28.79 -23.77 11.12
C PRO A 114 -28.53 -22.81 9.95
N TRP A 115 -27.26 -22.60 9.63
CA TRP A 115 -26.86 -21.85 8.45
C TRP A 115 -26.60 -22.82 7.30
N ALA A 116 -27.15 -22.55 6.11
CA ALA A 116 -26.90 -23.38 4.93
C ALA A 116 -26.26 -22.57 3.80
N VAL A 117 -25.21 -23.15 3.19
CA VAL A 117 -24.59 -22.57 1.97
C VAL A 117 -25.63 -22.46 0.85
N THR A 118 -26.59 -23.39 0.82
CA THR A 118 -27.66 -23.48 -0.18
C THR A 118 -28.69 -22.37 -0.09
N ASP A 119 -28.68 -21.57 0.99
CA ASP A 119 -29.63 -20.47 1.16
C ASP A 119 -29.18 -19.20 0.40
N TYR A 120 -28.03 -19.26 -0.28
CA TYR A 120 -27.42 -18.15 -1.02
C TYR A 120 -27.30 -18.46 -2.52
N PRO A 121 -27.38 -17.45 -3.41
CA PRO A 121 -27.22 -17.62 -4.85
C PRO A 121 -25.90 -18.26 -5.27
N THR A 122 -24.81 -17.92 -4.58
CA THR A 122 -23.47 -18.44 -4.87
C THR A 122 -22.72 -18.84 -3.59
N GLN A 123 -21.78 -19.78 -3.74
CA GLN A 123 -20.91 -20.18 -2.62
C GLN A 123 -20.06 -19.01 -2.11
N ASP A 124 -19.65 -18.09 -2.99
CA ASP A 124 -18.85 -16.93 -2.61
C ASP A 124 -19.67 -15.92 -1.79
N GLU A 125 -20.95 -15.70 -2.14
CA GLU A 125 -21.85 -14.88 -1.33
C GLU A 125 -22.10 -15.50 0.04
N ALA A 126 -22.31 -16.82 0.09
CA ALA A 126 -22.45 -17.54 1.35
C ALA A 126 -21.20 -17.35 2.24
N ARG A 127 -20.00 -17.50 1.68
CA ARG A 127 -18.73 -17.29 2.41
C ARG A 127 -18.57 -15.85 2.91
N LYS A 128 -18.93 -14.86 2.09
CA LYS A 128 -18.89 -13.45 2.49
C LYS A 128 -19.86 -13.16 3.64
N ALA A 129 -21.10 -13.66 3.54
CA ALA A 129 -22.10 -13.51 4.59
C ALA A 129 -21.65 -14.17 5.90
N TRP A 130 -21.10 -15.38 5.84
CA TRP A 130 -20.53 -16.07 6.99
C TRP A 130 -19.35 -15.29 7.60
N LYS A 131 -18.37 -14.88 6.79
CA LYS A 131 -17.20 -14.11 7.24
C LYS A 131 -17.61 -12.80 7.92
N SER A 132 -18.61 -12.12 7.37
CA SER A 132 -19.15 -10.88 7.96
C SER A 132 -19.82 -11.14 9.31
N ALA A 133 -20.73 -12.11 9.40
CA ALA A 133 -21.41 -12.47 10.64
C ALA A 133 -20.44 -12.99 11.72
N TYR A 134 -19.44 -13.77 11.31
CA TYR A 134 -18.37 -14.26 12.18
C TYR A 134 -17.59 -13.12 12.83
N LYS A 135 -17.12 -12.16 12.01
CA LYS A 135 -16.36 -10.99 12.51
C LYS A 135 -17.24 -10.10 13.40
N ALA A 136 -18.50 -9.87 13.02
CA ALA A 136 -19.45 -9.11 13.84
C ALA A 136 -19.68 -9.80 15.21
N PHE A 137 -19.81 -11.13 15.22
CA PHE A 137 -19.97 -11.89 16.45
C PHE A 137 -18.73 -11.84 17.35
N ALA A 138 -17.53 -12.04 16.79
CA ALA A 138 -16.28 -11.93 17.54
C ALA A 138 -16.12 -10.52 18.16
N ALA A 139 -16.39 -9.47 17.38
CA ALA A 139 -16.39 -8.10 17.86
C ALA A 139 -17.43 -7.85 18.97
N TRP A 140 -18.65 -8.39 18.83
CA TRP A 140 -19.69 -8.29 19.85
C TRP A 140 -19.33 -9.04 21.15
N LEU A 141 -18.57 -10.13 21.06
CA LEU A 141 -17.97 -10.81 22.21
C LEU A 141 -16.83 -10.01 22.83
N GLY A 142 -16.23 -9.06 22.11
CA GLY A 142 -14.99 -8.39 22.53
C GLY A 142 -13.76 -9.29 22.42
N ILE A 143 -13.81 -10.28 21.53
CA ILE A 143 -12.73 -11.24 21.32
C ILE A 143 -12.08 -10.94 19.97
N GLU A 144 -10.77 -10.72 20.00
CA GLU A 144 -9.98 -10.53 18.79
C GLU A 144 -9.64 -11.89 18.16
N VAL A 145 -9.88 -12.01 16.86
CA VAL A 145 -9.73 -13.26 16.10
C VAL A 145 -8.84 -13.03 14.89
N ASP A 146 -7.94 -13.98 14.62
CA ASP A 146 -7.14 -13.99 13.39
C ASP A 146 -8.09 -14.09 12.17
N GLU A 147 -7.82 -13.29 11.13
CA GLU A 147 -8.65 -13.25 9.93
C GLU A 147 -8.83 -14.64 9.28
N SER A 148 -7.82 -15.49 9.37
CA SER A 148 -7.87 -16.85 8.86
C SER A 148 -8.93 -17.72 9.55
N CYS A 149 -9.37 -17.36 10.76
CA CYS A 149 -10.39 -18.08 11.52
C CYS A 149 -11.82 -17.91 10.97
N SER A 150 -12.03 -16.96 10.05
CA SER A 150 -13.36 -16.65 9.51
C SER A 150 -13.87 -17.59 8.41
N GLU A 151 -13.08 -18.60 8.02
CA GLU A 151 -13.47 -19.58 7.00
C GLU A 151 -14.52 -20.58 7.52
N VAL A 152 -15.52 -20.88 6.69
CA VAL A 152 -16.64 -21.81 6.98
C VAL A 152 -16.15 -23.20 7.40
N ALA A 153 -14.98 -23.60 6.88
CA ALA A 153 -14.39 -24.91 7.12
C ALA A 153 -13.58 -24.98 8.43
N ARG A 154 -13.43 -23.92 9.22
CA ARG A 154 -12.51 -23.88 10.38
C ARG A 154 -12.90 -24.79 11.57
N LEU A 155 -14.06 -25.47 11.53
CA LEU A 155 -14.58 -26.33 12.60
C LEU A 155 -13.87 -27.70 12.79
N PHE A 156 -12.69 -27.93 12.20
CA PHE A 156 -12.13 -29.28 12.08
C PHE A 156 -11.35 -29.83 13.29
N TYR A 157 -10.96 -29.04 14.29
CA TYR A 157 -10.24 -29.59 15.45
C TYR A 157 -11.10 -29.68 16.70
N LEU A 158 -11.55 -30.91 16.96
CA LEU A 158 -12.12 -31.35 18.23
C LEU A 158 -11.11 -31.16 19.37
N PRO A 159 -11.57 -31.12 20.65
CA PRO A 159 -10.68 -31.03 21.81
C PRO A 159 -9.58 -32.09 21.77
N ARG A 160 -8.32 -31.64 21.86
CA ARG A 160 -7.11 -32.49 21.89
C ARG A 160 -6.05 -31.79 22.73
N HIS A 161 -5.27 -32.55 23.49
CA HIS A 161 -4.10 -32.08 24.21
C HIS A 161 -2.97 -33.13 24.09
N ALA A 162 -1.72 -32.69 24.30
CA ALA A 162 -0.60 -33.62 24.41
C ALA A 162 -0.71 -34.44 25.71
N GLU A 163 -0.11 -35.63 25.73
CA GLU A 163 -0.08 -36.47 26.92
C GLU A 163 0.57 -35.72 28.10
N GLY A 164 -0.10 -35.72 29.26
CA GLY A 164 0.36 -35.02 30.47
C GLY A 164 0.26 -33.49 30.45
N ALA A 165 -0.14 -32.87 29.33
CA ALA A 165 -0.33 -31.42 29.26
C ALA A 165 -1.59 -31.00 30.05
N PRO A 166 -1.56 -29.82 30.71
CA PRO A 166 -2.76 -29.27 31.32
C PRO A 166 -3.82 -29.02 30.26
N PHE A 167 -5.07 -29.28 30.61
CA PHE A 167 -6.21 -29.01 29.75
C PHE A 167 -7.41 -28.59 30.58
N GLU A 168 -8.32 -27.86 29.96
CA GLU A 168 -9.56 -27.45 30.57
C GLU A 168 -10.70 -27.56 29.55
N THR A 169 -11.88 -27.92 30.02
CA THR A 169 -13.12 -27.85 29.24
C THR A 169 -14.23 -27.35 30.14
N LYS A 170 -15.00 -26.40 29.65
CA LYS A 170 -16.10 -25.79 30.38
C LYS A 170 -17.32 -25.67 29.50
N VAL A 171 -18.47 -26.05 30.06
CA VAL A 171 -19.78 -25.91 29.43
C VAL A 171 -20.50 -24.76 30.12
N HIS A 172 -20.99 -23.83 29.32
CA HIS A 172 -21.81 -22.71 29.77
C HIS A 172 -23.26 -22.98 29.42
N GLU A 173 -24.13 -22.88 30.42
CA GLU A 173 -25.57 -22.85 30.20
C GLU A 173 -25.98 -21.49 29.62
N GLY A 174 -26.98 -21.50 28.73
CA GLY A 174 -27.49 -20.28 28.14
C GLY A 174 -28.32 -20.53 26.89
N ARG A 175 -28.53 -19.48 26.09
CA ARG A 175 -29.28 -19.54 24.84
C ARG A 175 -28.38 -19.80 23.63
N ALA A 176 -28.92 -20.42 22.60
CA ALA A 176 -28.30 -20.47 21.28
C ALA A 176 -28.18 -19.06 20.69
N VAL A 177 -27.17 -18.85 19.83
CA VAL A 177 -26.84 -17.53 19.27
C VAL A 177 -27.30 -17.41 17.82
N ASP A 178 -27.84 -16.25 17.43
CA ASP A 178 -28.02 -15.89 16.02
C ASP A 178 -26.97 -14.84 15.64
N ILE A 179 -25.87 -15.30 15.06
CA ILE A 179 -24.75 -14.40 14.68
C ILE A 179 -25.09 -13.49 13.50
N PHE A 180 -26.15 -13.79 12.75
CA PHE A 180 -26.60 -13.00 11.60
C PHE A 180 -27.58 -11.88 12.01
N ALA A 181 -28.17 -11.99 13.20
CA ALA A 181 -29.01 -10.95 13.78
C ALA A 181 -28.21 -9.87 14.52
N LEU A 182 -26.91 -10.07 14.71
CA LEU A 182 -26.05 -9.07 15.33
C LEU A 182 -25.85 -7.90 14.37
N PRO A 183 -25.85 -6.66 14.88
CA PRO A 183 -25.50 -5.52 14.04
C PRO A 183 -24.10 -5.79 13.48
N THR A 184 -24.00 -5.87 12.16
CA THR A 184 -22.70 -5.86 11.50
C THR A 184 -22.08 -4.53 11.85
N SER A 185 -21.08 -4.58 12.73
CA SER A 185 -20.25 -3.43 13.04
C SER A 185 -19.63 -2.99 11.73
N GLY A 186 -20.21 -1.95 11.13
CA GLY A 186 -19.56 -1.17 10.10
C GLY A 186 -18.31 -0.56 10.72
N GLY A 187 -17.18 -1.26 10.69
CA GLY A 187 -15.82 -0.74 10.85
C GLY A 187 -15.52 0.20 12.03
N ALA A 188 -16.32 0.23 13.09
CA ALA A 188 -16.13 1.14 14.21
C ALA A 188 -15.42 0.42 15.35
N ASN A 189 -14.08 0.46 15.32
CA ASN A 189 -13.28 0.22 16.51
C ASN A 189 -13.40 1.50 17.37
N PRO A 190 -13.94 1.45 18.61
CA PRO A 190 -14.10 2.64 19.43
C PRO A 190 -12.79 3.37 19.71
N TYR A 191 -11.65 2.69 19.61
CA TYR A 191 -10.32 3.31 19.66
C TYR A 191 -9.93 4.01 18.35
N LEU A 192 -10.39 3.53 17.19
CA LEU A 192 -10.22 4.23 15.90
C LEU A 192 -11.16 5.44 15.77
N ASP A 193 -12.35 5.41 16.39
CA ASP A 193 -13.26 6.56 16.39
C ASP A 193 -12.76 7.68 17.31
N ALA A 194 -12.16 7.33 18.46
CA ALA A 194 -11.41 8.29 19.28
C ALA A 194 -10.18 8.85 18.54
N ALA A 195 -9.49 8.02 17.75
CA ALA A 195 -8.35 8.44 16.94
C ALA A 195 -8.78 9.31 15.73
N LYS A 196 -9.94 9.05 15.11
CA LYS A 196 -10.55 9.90 14.07
C LYS A 196 -10.98 11.27 14.62
N GLY A 197 -11.50 11.32 15.84
CA GLY A 197 -11.78 12.56 16.55
C GLY A 197 -10.52 13.39 16.86
N MET A 198 -9.34 12.75 16.86
CA MET A 198 -8.03 13.38 17.07
C MET A 198 -7.15 13.42 15.80
N GLY A 199 -7.69 13.11 14.62
CA GLY A 199 -7.01 13.31 13.33
C GLY A 199 -6.05 12.21 12.86
N ALA A 200 -6.16 10.97 13.35
CA ALA A 200 -5.36 9.86 12.85
C ALA A 200 -5.95 9.27 11.55
N ALA A 201 -5.21 9.34 10.44
CA ALA A 201 -5.55 8.69 9.19
C ALA A 201 -5.50 7.15 9.34
N THR A 202 -6.56 6.46 8.94
CA THR A 202 -6.51 5.01 8.67
C THR A 202 -5.43 4.78 7.63
N GLY A 203 -4.47 3.87 7.88
CA GLY A 203 -3.23 3.66 7.10
C GLY A 203 -3.36 3.20 5.64
N GLU A 204 -4.43 3.58 4.93
CA GLU A 204 -4.56 3.51 3.47
C GLU A 204 -4.16 4.88 2.90
N GLY A 205 -3.38 4.91 1.82
CA GLY A 205 -2.89 6.16 1.21
C GLY A 205 -4.01 7.10 0.75
N GLU A 206 -3.70 8.40 0.66
CA GLU A 206 -4.64 9.45 0.24
C GLU A 206 -5.34 9.13 -1.10
N THR A 207 -4.59 8.55 -2.05
CA THR A 207 -5.10 8.11 -3.35
C THR A 207 -6.21 7.07 -3.22
N TYR A 208 -6.01 6.04 -2.39
CA TYR A 208 -7.01 5.01 -2.16
C TYR A 208 -8.28 5.59 -1.53
N GLN A 209 -8.16 6.52 -0.57
CA GLN A 209 -9.32 7.20 0.02
C GLN A 209 -10.08 8.05 -1.01
N THR A 210 -9.38 8.73 -1.92
CA THR A 210 -10.00 9.45 -3.03
C THR A 210 -10.74 8.51 -3.98
N LEU A 211 -10.16 7.37 -4.33
CA LEU A 211 -10.83 6.33 -5.14
C LEU A 211 -12.05 5.74 -4.43
N ARG A 212 -12.00 5.56 -3.11
CA ARG A 212 -13.17 5.10 -2.33
C ARG A 212 -14.29 6.11 -2.33
N ARG A 213 -13.99 7.41 -2.19
CA ARG A 213 -14.99 8.49 -2.29
C ARG A 213 -15.61 8.54 -3.68
N TRP A 214 -14.79 8.48 -4.73
CA TRP A 214 -15.24 8.39 -6.12
C TRP A 214 -16.15 7.19 -6.37
N ALA A 215 -15.77 6.01 -5.88
CA ALA A 215 -16.59 4.81 -6.01
C ALA A 215 -17.89 4.90 -5.18
N GLY A 216 -17.83 5.45 -3.97
CA GLY A 216 -18.97 5.64 -3.07
C GLY A 216 -19.99 6.65 -3.60
N ALA A 217 -19.55 7.65 -4.37
CA ALA A 217 -20.42 8.59 -5.08
C ALA A 217 -21.10 7.97 -6.33
N GLY A 218 -20.88 6.68 -6.61
CA GLY A 218 -21.56 5.96 -7.68
C GLY A 218 -20.84 6.00 -9.04
N PHE A 219 -19.79 6.79 -9.19
CA PHE A 219 -19.07 6.93 -10.47
C PHE A 219 -18.43 5.61 -10.94
N ALA A 220 -17.96 4.77 -10.02
CA ALA A 220 -17.46 3.44 -10.35
C ALA A 220 -18.53 2.52 -10.99
N ASN A 221 -19.81 2.79 -10.77
CA ASN A 221 -20.90 2.01 -11.36
C ASN A 221 -21.16 2.36 -12.83
N ALA A 222 -20.64 3.49 -13.29
CA ALA A 222 -20.80 3.97 -14.66
C ALA A 222 -19.48 3.95 -15.46
N PHE A 223 -18.33 3.71 -14.81
CA PHE A 223 -17.02 3.89 -15.44
C PHE A 223 -16.70 2.85 -16.53
N LEU A 224 -16.30 3.33 -17.70
CA LEU A 224 -15.93 2.55 -18.89
C LEU A 224 -14.43 2.22 -18.87
N MET A 225 -13.99 1.41 -17.91
CA MET A 225 -12.57 1.11 -17.66
C MET A 225 -11.82 0.53 -18.88
N GLY A 226 -12.44 -0.39 -19.62
CA GLY A 226 -11.85 -1.01 -20.80
C GLY A 226 -11.60 0.00 -21.92
N ASP A 227 -12.59 0.85 -22.18
CA ASP A 227 -12.50 1.89 -23.22
C ASP A 227 -11.52 3.00 -22.80
N PHE A 228 -11.58 3.40 -21.53
CA PHE A 228 -10.66 4.35 -20.92
C PHE A 228 -9.20 3.89 -21.06
N LEU A 229 -8.90 2.64 -20.71
CA LEU A 229 -7.54 2.09 -20.83
C LEU A 229 -7.09 1.95 -22.28
N ALA A 230 -8.00 1.64 -23.21
CA ALA A 230 -7.67 1.58 -24.63
C ALA A 230 -7.19 2.92 -25.19
N GLU A 231 -7.64 4.04 -24.63
CA GLU A 231 -7.17 5.36 -25.04
C GLU A 231 -6.00 5.88 -24.19
N CYS A 232 -6.08 5.76 -22.87
CA CYS A 232 -5.09 6.35 -21.96
C CYS A 232 -3.82 5.50 -21.81
N ALA A 233 -3.92 4.18 -21.94
CA ALA A 233 -2.81 3.25 -21.74
C ALA A 233 -2.83 2.07 -22.75
N PRO A 234 -2.86 2.33 -24.06
CA PRO A 234 -2.99 1.26 -25.08
C PRO A 234 -1.86 0.23 -25.00
N ASP A 235 -0.64 0.65 -24.65
CA ASP A 235 0.54 -0.22 -24.55
C ASP A 235 0.46 -1.23 -23.39
N ARG A 236 -0.50 -1.06 -22.48
CA ARG A 236 -0.74 -1.95 -21.34
C ARG A 236 -1.82 -2.99 -21.63
N LEU A 237 -2.53 -2.87 -22.75
CA LEU A 237 -3.46 -3.89 -23.22
C LEU A 237 -2.69 -5.11 -23.75
N ARG A 238 -3.26 -6.29 -23.50
CA ARG A 238 -2.76 -7.58 -23.98
C ARG A 238 -3.82 -8.24 -24.87
N SER A 239 -4.17 -7.53 -25.93
CA SER A 239 -5.24 -7.90 -26.87
C SER A 239 -5.10 -9.31 -27.47
N GLU A 240 -3.89 -9.86 -27.49
CA GLU A 240 -3.61 -11.23 -27.91
C GLU A 240 -4.28 -12.30 -27.04
N PHE A 241 -4.75 -11.95 -25.83
CA PHE A 241 -5.50 -12.84 -24.94
C PHE A 241 -7.01 -12.56 -24.94
N ASP A 242 -7.49 -11.53 -25.65
CA ASP A 242 -8.92 -11.20 -25.71
C ASP A 242 -9.69 -12.31 -26.44
N ARG A 243 -10.69 -12.88 -25.76
CA ARG A 243 -11.56 -13.95 -26.29
C ARG A 243 -12.99 -13.50 -26.53
N ASP A 244 -13.41 -12.43 -25.88
CA ASP A 244 -14.71 -11.81 -26.02
C ASP A 244 -14.55 -10.29 -26.00
N ALA A 245 -15.49 -9.55 -26.59
CA ALA A 245 -15.38 -8.09 -26.72
C ALA A 245 -15.56 -7.33 -25.40
N ALA A 246 -16.16 -7.97 -24.39
CA ALA A 246 -16.46 -7.39 -23.09
C ALA A 246 -15.25 -7.41 -22.13
N LYS A 247 -14.34 -8.39 -22.28
CA LYS A 247 -13.13 -8.55 -21.48
C LYS A 247 -11.90 -8.14 -22.26
N ARG A 248 -11.24 -7.10 -21.78
CA ARG A 248 -9.93 -6.67 -22.26
C ARG A 248 -8.85 -7.15 -21.32
N HIS A 249 -7.90 -7.93 -21.81
CA HIS A 249 -6.75 -8.32 -21.01
C HIS A 249 -5.76 -7.17 -20.92
N ILE A 250 -5.17 -7.02 -19.74
CA ILE A 250 -4.17 -6.00 -19.44
C ILE A 250 -2.95 -6.65 -18.81
N GLU A 251 -1.83 -5.92 -18.78
CA GLU A 251 -0.76 -6.18 -17.84
C GLU A 251 -1.30 -6.07 -16.39
N CYS A 252 -0.73 -6.83 -15.45
CA CYS A 252 -1.08 -6.62 -14.04
C CYS A 252 -0.27 -5.43 -13.49
N PRO A 253 -0.88 -4.42 -12.85
CA PRO A 253 -0.11 -3.37 -12.15
C PRO A 253 0.65 -3.89 -10.92
N TYR A 254 0.50 -5.17 -10.59
CA TYR A 254 1.25 -5.89 -9.55
C TYR A 254 1.99 -7.11 -10.13
N ALA A 255 2.36 -7.05 -11.41
CA ALA A 255 3.05 -8.17 -12.08
C ALA A 255 4.37 -8.55 -11.38
N ASP A 256 5.05 -7.59 -10.76
CA ASP A 256 6.26 -7.76 -9.97
C ASP A 256 6.06 -8.64 -8.72
N GLU A 257 4.83 -8.76 -8.24
CA GLU A 257 4.47 -9.60 -7.08
C GLU A 257 4.02 -11.02 -7.50
N HIS A 258 4.02 -11.32 -8.80
CA HIS A 258 3.70 -12.65 -9.30
C HIS A 258 4.91 -13.60 -9.18
N THR A 259 4.66 -14.88 -8.93
CA THR A 259 5.70 -15.94 -8.92
C THR A 259 6.34 -16.12 -10.31
N ASP A 260 5.62 -15.81 -11.37
CA ASP A 260 6.13 -15.78 -12.75
C ASP A 260 5.56 -14.54 -13.48
N PRO A 261 6.29 -13.42 -13.50
CA PRO A 261 5.85 -12.17 -14.12
C PRO A 261 5.75 -12.26 -15.65
N THR A 262 6.27 -13.33 -16.27
CA THR A 262 6.32 -13.48 -17.73
C THR A 262 5.07 -14.11 -18.33
N LYS A 263 4.22 -14.72 -17.50
CA LYS A 263 2.92 -15.29 -17.93
C LYS A 263 1.86 -14.19 -17.99
N GLY A 264 1.68 -13.63 -19.18
CA GLY A 264 0.58 -12.72 -19.51
C GLY A 264 -0.80 -13.39 -19.53
N GLY A 265 -1.87 -12.58 -19.63
CA GLY A 265 -3.24 -13.06 -19.85
C GLY A 265 -4.03 -13.47 -18.59
N GLY A 266 -3.46 -13.29 -17.39
CA GLY A 266 -4.16 -13.56 -16.13
C GLY A 266 -4.99 -12.39 -15.59
N THR A 267 -4.82 -11.19 -16.14
CA THR A 267 -5.48 -9.95 -15.68
C THR A 267 -6.37 -9.39 -16.77
N PHE A 268 -7.61 -9.03 -16.42
CA PHE A 268 -8.56 -8.45 -17.35
C PHE A 268 -9.39 -7.34 -16.71
N VAL A 269 -9.92 -6.47 -17.56
CA VAL A 269 -10.87 -5.42 -17.23
C VAL A 269 -12.15 -5.57 -18.03
N MET A 270 -13.25 -5.04 -17.50
CA MET A 270 -14.53 -4.90 -18.20
C MET A 270 -15.11 -3.53 -17.87
N ASN A 271 -15.76 -2.90 -18.85
CA ASN A 271 -16.53 -1.67 -18.61
C ASN A 271 -17.68 -1.94 -17.63
N ALA A 272 -18.14 -0.88 -16.97
CA ALA A 272 -19.46 -0.92 -16.36
C ALA A 272 -20.51 -1.30 -17.40
N GLY A 273 -21.42 -2.21 -17.05
CA GLY A 273 -22.50 -2.69 -17.94
C GLY A 273 -22.13 -3.88 -18.83
N ASP A 274 -20.85 -4.14 -19.10
CA ASP A 274 -20.41 -5.24 -19.98
C ASP A 274 -20.27 -6.59 -19.24
N GLY A 275 -20.28 -6.58 -17.90
CA GLY A 275 -20.18 -7.78 -17.06
C GLY A 275 -21.55 -8.29 -16.57
N ASN A 276 -21.61 -9.57 -16.21
CA ASN A 276 -22.80 -10.19 -15.58
C ASN A 276 -22.97 -9.81 -14.08
N THR A 277 -22.39 -8.68 -13.67
CA THR A 277 -22.31 -8.20 -12.28
C THR A 277 -22.93 -6.82 -12.19
N SER A 278 -23.92 -6.65 -11.32
CA SER A 278 -24.67 -5.41 -11.09
C SER A 278 -23.90 -4.29 -10.36
N ALA A 279 -22.56 -4.31 -10.39
CA ALA A 279 -21.69 -3.58 -9.44
C ALA A 279 -20.59 -2.70 -10.10
N GLY A 280 -20.79 -2.26 -11.35
CA GLY A 280 -19.88 -1.35 -12.04
C GLY A 280 -18.78 -2.03 -12.85
N PHE A 281 -17.68 -1.31 -13.09
CA PHE A 281 -16.53 -1.83 -13.82
C PHE A 281 -15.84 -2.97 -13.05
N VAL A 282 -15.13 -3.83 -13.78
CA VAL A 282 -14.39 -4.96 -13.20
C VAL A 282 -12.92 -4.83 -13.55
N VAL A 283 -12.06 -5.07 -12.57
CA VAL A 283 -10.64 -5.40 -12.77
C VAL A 283 -10.35 -6.62 -11.92
N LYS A 284 -9.83 -7.68 -12.53
CA LYS A 284 -9.52 -8.92 -11.82
C LYS A 284 -8.25 -9.54 -12.37
N CYS A 285 -7.43 -10.06 -11.46
CA CYS A 285 -6.27 -10.88 -11.78
C CYS A 285 -6.47 -12.28 -11.15
N MET A 286 -6.16 -13.32 -11.93
CA MET A 286 -6.33 -14.72 -11.52
C MET A 286 -5.11 -15.30 -10.80
N HIS A 287 -4.04 -14.51 -10.63
CA HIS A 287 -2.85 -14.93 -9.89
C HIS A 287 -3.09 -14.89 -8.39
N GLY A 288 -2.54 -15.87 -7.67
CA GLY A 288 -2.79 -16.05 -6.24
C GLY A 288 -2.48 -14.82 -5.38
N HIS A 289 -1.46 -14.03 -5.74
CA HIS A 289 -1.11 -12.80 -5.03
C HIS A 289 -2.20 -11.70 -5.14
N CYS A 290 -3.00 -11.75 -6.20
CA CYS A 290 -4.00 -10.74 -6.51
C CYS A 290 -5.42 -11.15 -6.10
N ALA A 291 -5.62 -12.37 -5.59
CA ALA A 291 -6.94 -12.95 -5.37
C ALA A 291 -7.81 -12.16 -4.37
N ASP A 292 -7.18 -11.51 -3.37
CA ASP A 292 -7.86 -10.75 -2.32
C ASP A 292 -7.88 -9.23 -2.58
N ARG A 293 -7.35 -8.75 -3.72
CA ARG A 293 -7.30 -7.33 -4.04
C ARG A 293 -8.65 -6.84 -4.57
N ASP A 294 -9.20 -5.79 -3.96
CA ASP A 294 -10.34 -5.06 -4.53
C ASP A 294 -9.97 -4.35 -5.84
N ARG A 295 -10.96 -4.13 -6.72
CA ARG A 295 -10.79 -3.43 -8.00
C ARG A 295 -10.09 -2.07 -7.86
N LEU A 296 -10.34 -1.32 -6.77
CA LEU A 296 -9.73 -0.02 -6.53
C LEU A 296 -8.23 -0.10 -6.25
N HIS A 297 -7.74 -1.20 -5.69
CA HIS A 297 -6.29 -1.40 -5.55
C HIS A 297 -5.63 -1.50 -6.93
N PHE A 298 -6.26 -2.16 -7.90
CA PHE A 298 -5.73 -2.19 -9.26
C PHE A 298 -5.71 -0.79 -9.88
N VAL A 299 -6.75 0.02 -9.69
CA VAL A 299 -6.78 1.42 -10.15
C VAL A 299 -5.67 2.25 -9.48
N GLU A 300 -5.46 2.09 -8.19
CA GLU A 300 -4.35 2.72 -7.46
C GLU A 300 -2.99 2.30 -8.02
N GLY A 301 -2.79 1.01 -8.27
CA GLY A 301 -1.56 0.49 -8.90
C GLY A 301 -1.33 1.09 -10.30
N MET A 302 -2.38 1.22 -11.12
CA MET A 302 -2.30 1.86 -12.44
C MET A 302 -1.94 3.35 -12.35
N LEU A 303 -2.51 4.07 -11.39
CA LEU A 303 -2.18 5.48 -11.12
C LEU A 303 -0.72 5.62 -10.65
N ARG A 304 -0.28 4.75 -9.73
CA ARG A 304 1.10 4.70 -9.22
C ARG A 304 2.10 4.43 -10.34
N ASP A 305 1.76 3.53 -11.26
CA ASP A 305 2.62 3.16 -12.38
C ASP A 305 2.49 4.13 -13.58
N GLY A 306 1.71 5.20 -13.43
CA GLY A 306 1.57 6.28 -14.39
C GLY A 306 0.85 5.90 -15.68
N TRP A 307 -0.08 4.94 -15.63
CA TRP A 307 -0.88 4.55 -16.80
C TRP A 307 -1.85 5.66 -17.22
N PHE A 308 -2.38 6.38 -16.23
CA PHE A 308 -3.27 7.52 -16.38
C PHE A 308 -3.24 8.33 -15.08
N THR A 309 -3.95 9.45 -15.04
CA THR A 309 -4.10 10.31 -13.86
C THR A 309 -5.56 10.39 -13.39
N LEU A 310 -5.79 10.87 -12.16
CA LEU A 310 -7.16 11.16 -11.66
C LEU A 310 -7.87 12.21 -12.53
N ALA A 311 -7.14 13.11 -13.18
CA ALA A 311 -7.69 14.09 -14.11
C ALA A 311 -8.18 13.45 -15.42
N ASP A 312 -7.53 12.38 -15.89
CA ASP A 312 -7.99 11.63 -17.05
C ASP A 312 -9.28 10.85 -16.71
N MET A 313 -9.38 10.33 -15.48
CA MET A 313 -10.61 9.72 -14.97
C MET A 313 -11.75 10.72 -14.76
N ALA A 314 -11.47 12.01 -14.57
CA ALA A 314 -12.48 13.04 -14.33
C ALA A 314 -13.18 13.53 -15.62
N ASP A 315 -12.88 12.94 -16.77
CA ASP A 315 -13.52 13.24 -18.04
C ASP A 315 -14.86 12.47 -18.16
N PRO A 316 -16.01 13.18 -18.25
CA PRO A 316 -17.34 12.57 -18.31
C PRO A 316 -17.53 11.53 -19.43
N ARG A 317 -16.76 11.59 -20.52
CA ARG A 317 -16.90 10.64 -21.64
C ARG A 317 -16.60 9.18 -21.28
N TRP A 318 -15.94 8.96 -20.14
CA TRP A 318 -15.61 7.63 -19.63
C TRP A 318 -16.68 7.04 -18.72
N TYR A 319 -17.87 7.62 -18.71
CA TYR A 319 -18.97 7.18 -17.86
C TYR A 319 -20.20 6.93 -18.71
N LEU A 320 -20.93 5.86 -18.40
CA LEU A 320 -22.29 5.67 -18.86
C LEU A 320 -23.15 6.85 -18.43
N ASP A 321 -24.07 7.26 -19.29
CA ASP A 321 -25.11 8.23 -18.95
C ASP A 321 -26.11 7.54 -18.01
N VAL A 322 -25.96 7.76 -16.71
CA VAL A 322 -26.81 7.17 -15.66
C VAL A 322 -27.55 8.30 -14.96
N GLU A 323 -28.87 8.16 -14.89
CA GLU A 323 -29.76 9.14 -14.26
C GLU A 323 -29.37 9.39 -12.79
N GLY A 324 -29.06 10.65 -12.45
CA GLY A 324 -28.66 11.07 -11.10
C GLY A 324 -27.15 11.17 -10.82
N LEU A 325 -26.28 10.93 -11.80
CA LEU A 325 -24.85 11.24 -11.69
C LEU A 325 -24.55 12.68 -12.14
N GLU A 326 -24.24 13.56 -11.20
CA GLU A 326 -23.83 14.94 -11.50
C GLU A 326 -22.30 15.02 -11.74
N PHE A 327 -21.89 15.36 -12.96
CA PHE A 327 -20.45 15.44 -13.32
C PHE A 327 -19.70 16.60 -12.65
N GLY A 328 -20.41 17.57 -12.05
CA GLY A 328 -19.80 18.57 -11.17
C GLY A 328 -19.14 17.93 -9.96
N ASP A 329 -19.82 16.96 -9.34
CA ASP A 329 -19.34 16.22 -8.18
C ASP A 329 -18.18 15.28 -8.52
N LEU A 330 -18.12 14.80 -9.78
CA LEU A 330 -17.02 13.94 -10.25
C LEU A 330 -15.66 14.65 -10.14
N ARG A 331 -15.59 15.88 -10.64
CA ARG A 331 -14.34 16.67 -10.62
C ARG A 331 -13.98 17.05 -9.18
N ALA A 332 -14.95 17.50 -8.38
CA ALA A 332 -14.72 17.83 -6.97
C ALA A 332 -14.24 16.61 -6.17
N THR A 333 -14.79 15.42 -6.44
CA THR A 333 -14.45 14.18 -5.73
C THR A 333 -13.05 13.67 -6.10
N LEU A 334 -12.68 13.70 -7.39
CA LEU A 334 -11.39 13.18 -7.85
C LEU A 334 -10.23 14.16 -7.72
N LEU A 335 -10.49 15.47 -7.81
CA LEU A 335 -9.45 16.50 -7.87
C LEU A 335 -9.41 17.41 -6.63
N GLY A 336 -10.45 17.35 -5.79
CA GLY A 336 -10.63 18.21 -4.61
C GLY A 336 -10.98 19.65 -4.98
N GLU A 337 -11.81 20.31 -4.16
CA GLU A 337 -12.07 21.76 -4.28
C GLU A 337 -10.76 22.57 -4.04
N THR A 338 -9.87 22.06 -3.20
CA THR A 338 -8.67 22.78 -2.73
C THR A 338 -7.56 22.97 -3.77
N VAL A 339 -7.44 22.14 -4.81
CA VAL A 339 -6.36 22.32 -5.81
C VAL A 339 -6.71 23.49 -6.75
N LEU A 340 -7.98 23.65 -7.11
CA LEU A 340 -8.43 24.79 -7.93
C LEU A 340 -8.36 26.10 -7.15
N ASP A 341 -8.76 26.09 -5.88
CA ASP A 341 -8.77 27.28 -5.03
C ASP A 341 -7.35 27.72 -4.64
N ARG A 342 -6.45 26.79 -4.28
CA ARG A 342 -5.04 27.11 -3.99
C ARG A 342 -4.23 27.57 -5.22
N LEU A 343 -4.67 27.23 -6.43
CA LEU A 343 -4.06 27.72 -7.68
C LEU A 343 -4.51 29.16 -8.02
N THR A 344 -5.55 29.67 -7.36
CA THR A 344 -6.09 31.03 -7.59
C THR A 344 -5.83 31.98 -6.42
N GLU A 345 -5.72 31.46 -5.19
CA GLU A 345 -5.30 32.24 -4.02
C GLU A 345 -3.77 32.35 -3.94
N GLY A 346 -3.25 33.55 -4.21
CA GLY A 346 -1.83 33.89 -4.01
C GLY A 346 -1.09 34.41 -5.24
N PHE A 347 -1.76 34.51 -6.40
CA PHE A 347 -1.19 35.18 -7.56
C PHE A 347 -1.58 36.67 -7.53
N ASP A 348 -0.61 37.55 -7.33
CA ASP A 348 -0.76 39.03 -7.26
C ASP A 348 -1.24 39.69 -8.58
N GLY A 349 -1.73 38.88 -9.54
CA GLY A 349 -2.42 39.31 -10.75
C GLY A 349 -3.91 39.58 -10.55
N GLY A 350 -4.37 39.73 -9.30
CA GLY A 350 -5.78 39.86 -8.89
C GLY A 350 -6.58 40.95 -9.61
N THR A 351 -5.94 41.89 -10.29
CA THR A 351 -6.63 42.91 -11.09
C THR A 351 -7.18 42.38 -12.44
N ALA A 352 -6.70 41.24 -12.94
CA ALA A 352 -7.15 40.69 -14.22
C ALA A 352 -8.34 39.72 -14.09
N LEU A 353 -8.47 39.00 -12.96
CA LEU A 353 -9.58 38.05 -12.79
C LEU A 353 -10.91 38.71 -12.42
N GLU A 354 -10.89 39.87 -11.75
CA GLU A 354 -12.11 40.59 -11.33
C GLU A 354 -12.65 41.57 -12.38
N SER A 355 -11.86 41.94 -13.41
CA SER A 355 -12.21 42.97 -14.39
C SER A 355 -12.96 42.47 -15.62
N GLY A 356 -13.21 41.16 -15.76
CA GLY A 356 -13.92 40.58 -16.93
C GLY A 356 -13.07 40.49 -18.21
N ASP A 357 -11.83 40.97 -18.14
CA ASP A 357 -10.79 40.80 -19.16
C ASP A 357 -10.12 39.44 -18.92
N GLY A 358 -10.68 38.38 -19.54
CA GLY A 358 -10.24 37.00 -19.35
C GLY A 358 -8.71 36.77 -19.41
N ILE A 359 -8.28 35.59 -18.95
CA ILE A 359 -6.86 35.20 -18.83
C ILE A 359 -6.04 35.60 -20.06
N THR A 360 -4.94 36.32 -19.84
CA THR A 360 -3.96 36.69 -20.87
C THR A 360 -2.87 35.61 -21.00
N LEU A 361 -2.17 35.58 -22.14
CA LEU A 361 -1.04 34.67 -22.35
C LEU A 361 0.07 34.89 -21.32
N ASP A 362 0.34 36.16 -20.98
CA ASP A 362 1.37 36.53 -20.00
C ASP A 362 1.03 36.05 -18.60
N TYR A 363 -0.24 36.13 -18.20
CA TYR A 363 -0.70 35.57 -16.93
C TYR A 363 -0.48 34.06 -16.88
N GLY A 364 -0.91 33.34 -17.92
CA GLY A 364 -0.74 31.88 -17.96
C GLY A 364 0.72 31.46 -17.99
N ARG A 365 1.59 32.19 -18.68
CA ARG A 365 3.04 31.95 -18.68
C ARG A 365 3.65 32.17 -17.28
N ALA A 366 3.23 33.23 -16.59
CA ALA A 366 3.72 33.56 -15.26
C ALA A 366 3.26 32.53 -14.20
N ALA A 367 2.02 32.05 -14.28
CA ALA A 367 1.50 31.00 -13.41
C ALA A 367 2.24 29.66 -13.61
N LEU A 368 2.50 29.27 -14.86
CA LEU A 368 3.29 28.07 -15.16
C LEU A 368 4.76 28.19 -14.70
N ALA A 369 5.35 29.39 -14.77
CA ALA A 369 6.69 29.65 -14.26
C ALA A 369 6.78 29.59 -12.73
N ASP A 370 5.75 30.05 -12.03
CA ASP A 370 5.66 29.91 -10.57
C ASP A 370 5.58 28.43 -10.16
N LEU A 371 4.78 27.65 -10.89
CA LEU A 371 4.62 26.22 -10.68
C LEU A 371 5.96 25.47 -10.82
N VAL A 372 6.74 25.78 -11.87
CA VAL A 372 8.11 25.24 -12.05
C VAL A 372 9.04 25.65 -10.90
N ARG A 373 8.96 26.91 -10.44
CA ARG A 373 9.80 27.44 -9.35
C ARG A 373 9.53 26.74 -8.02
N ARG A 374 8.28 26.37 -7.76
CA ARG A 374 7.85 25.69 -6.53
C ARG A 374 8.22 24.20 -6.50
N GLY A 375 8.67 23.64 -7.62
CA GLY A 375 8.94 22.21 -7.74
C GLY A 375 7.66 21.37 -7.72
N ALA A 376 6.56 21.98 -8.17
CA ALA A 376 5.27 21.32 -8.28
C ALA A 376 5.36 20.07 -9.17
N ASP A 377 4.56 19.07 -8.83
CA ASP A 377 4.54 17.82 -9.58
C ASP A 377 3.82 17.99 -10.93
N ASP A 378 3.92 16.97 -11.78
CA ASP A 378 3.28 17.03 -13.09
C ASP A 378 1.74 17.01 -13.00
N PHE A 379 1.15 16.67 -11.84
CA PHE A 379 -0.28 16.71 -11.60
C PHE A 379 -0.78 18.16 -11.42
N GLU A 380 -0.11 18.95 -10.58
CA GLU A 380 -0.40 20.38 -10.41
C GLU A 380 -0.25 21.14 -11.74
N ALA A 381 0.77 20.78 -12.55
CA ALA A 381 0.99 21.38 -13.87
C ALA A 381 -0.16 21.09 -14.85
N ILE A 382 -0.69 19.86 -14.83
CA ILE A 382 -1.78 19.44 -15.70
C ILE A 382 -3.09 20.14 -15.30
N ALA A 383 -3.37 20.24 -14.00
CA ALA A 383 -4.54 20.93 -13.47
C ALA A 383 -4.53 22.43 -13.84
N LEU A 384 -3.38 23.09 -13.72
CA LEU A 384 -3.23 24.49 -14.12
C LEU A 384 -3.37 24.67 -15.64
N CYS A 385 -2.74 23.82 -16.46
CA CYS A 385 -2.88 23.90 -17.93
C CYS A 385 -4.33 23.74 -18.39
N GLN A 386 -5.11 22.89 -17.71
CA GLN A 386 -6.53 22.71 -18.00
C GLN A 386 -7.35 23.93 -17.58
N THR A 387 -7.08 24.49 -16.40
CA THR A 387 -7.72 25.73 -15.94
C THR A 387 -7.43 26.91 -16.89
N LEU A 388 -6.19 27.04 -17.35
CA LEU A 388 -5.79 28.07 -18.32
C LEU A 388 -6.47 27.87 -19.69
N ALA A 389 -6.68 26.63 -20.13
CA ALA A 389 -7.43 26.34 -21.36
C ALA A 389 -8.93 26.66 -21.22
N GLU A 390 -9.54 26.34 -20.08
CA GLU A 390 -10.96 26.55 -19.81
C GLU A 390 -11.30 28.05 -19.62
N LYS A 391 -10.49 28.76 -18.83
CA LYS A 391 -10.66 30.20 -18.55
C LYS A 391 -10.08 31.10 -19.65
N GLY A 392 -9.12 30.60 -20.43
CA GLY A 392 -8.45 31.31 -21.53
C GLY A 392 -9.03 31.02 -22.92
N LYS A 393 -10.26 30.52 -23.04
CA LYS A 393 -10.89 30.17 -24.36
C LYS A 393 -10.75 31.27 -25.42
N ARG A 394 -10.78 32.55 -25.02
CA ARG A 394 -10.61 33.71 -25.92
C ARG A 394 -9.22 33.79 -26.57
N LEU A 395 -8.21 33.15 -25.98
CA LEU A 395 -6.86 33.07 -26.53
C LEU A 395 -6.73 32.02 -27.65
N GLY A 396 -7.75 31.17 -27.85
CA GLY A 396 -7.69 30.08 -28.84
C GLY A 396 -6.66 28.99 -28.51
N LEU A 397 -6.12 28.98 -27.28
CA LEU A 397 -5.11 28.03 -26.84
C LEU A 397 -5.75 26.79 -26.23
N THR A 398 -5.32 25.63 -26.71
CA THR A 398 -5.76 24.34 -26.20
C THR A 398 -4.96 23.92 -24.96
N LYS A 399 -5.45 22.91 -24.22
CA LYS A 399 -4.68 22.25 -23.14
C LYS A 399 -3.29 21.79 -23.61
N THR A 400 -3.18 21.36 -24.87
CA THR A 400 -1.91 20.93 -25.47
C THR A 400 -0.94 22.09 -25.66
N ASP A 401 -1.43 23.27 -26.02
CA ASP A 401 -0.61 24.47 -26.18
C ASP A 401 -0.06 24.95 -24.83
N TRP A 402 -0.89 24.96 -23.78
CA TRP A 402 -0.44 25.25 -22.42
C TRP A 402 0.57 24.22 -21.89
N ARG A 403 0.36 22.92 -22.17
CA ARG A 403 1.34 21.86 -21.83
C ARG A 403 2.66 22.01 -22.59
N ARG A 404 2.62 22.51 -23.83
CA ARG A 404 3.84 22.81 -24.61
C ARG A 404 4.58 23.98 -23.97
N LEU A 405 3.86 25.03 -23.58
CA LEU A 405 4.42 26.19 -22.89
C LEU A 405 5.04 25.82 -21.54
N TYR A 406 4.37 24.99 -20.74
CA TYR A 406 4.92 24.46 -19.48
C TYR A 406 6.24 23.72 -19.69
N ARG A 407 6.31 22.81 -20.67
CA ARG A 407 7.55 22.08 -20.98
C ARG A 407 8.68 23.02 -21.38
N GLN A 408 8.40 24.02 -22.21
CA GLN A 408 9.37 25.03 -22.59
C GLN A 408 9.93 25.77 -21.35
N ILE A 409 9.06 26.23 -20.45
CA ILE A 409 9.47 26.91 -19.21
C ILE A 409 10.31 25.98 -18.31
N LYS A 410 9.92 24.71 -18.19
CA LYS A 410 10.65 23.69 -17.40
C LYS A 410 12.04 23.42 -17.97
N ASP A 411 12.17 23.37 -19.30
CA ASP A 411 13.44 23.15 -19.98
C ASP A 411 14.36 24.39 -19.90
N GLU A 412 13.80 25.60 -20.01
CA GLU A 412 14.50 26.87 -19.79
C GLU A 412 15.08 26.98 -18.36
N ALA A 413 14.29 26.61 -17.35
CA ALA A 413 14.73 26.56 -15.96
C ALA A 413 15.89 25.55 -15.77
N LYS A 414 15.75 24.32 -16.30
CA LYS A 414 16.80 23.29 -16.23
C LYS A 414 18.09 23.69 -16.95
N ALA A 415 17.98 24.36 -18.09
CA ALA A 415 19.14 24.82 -18.86
C ALA A 415 19.92 25.90 -18.07
N THR A 416 19.21 26.76 -17.35
CA THR A 416 19.79 27.80 -16.49
C THR A 416 20.55 27.19 -15.31
N THR A 417 19.97 26.17 -14.65
CA THR A 417 20.66 25.42 -13.58
C THR A 417 21.88 24.64 -14.10
N ARG A 418 21.77 23.99 -15.26
CA ARG A 418 22.92 23.26 -15.85
C ARG A 418 24.05 24.20 -16.28
N ALA A 419 23.72 25.41 -16.72
CA ALA A 419 24.71 26.42 -17.09
C ALA A 419 25.43 26.99 -15.86
N SER A 420 24.73 27.17 -14.72
CA SER A 420 25.36 27.52 -13.45
C SER A 420 26.24 26.40 -12.91
N ASP A 421 25.82 25.14 -13.05
CA ASP A 421 26.57 23.97 -12.57
C ASP A 421 27.83 23.69 -13.42
N LYS A 422 27.75 23.88 -14.76
CA LYS A 422 28.91 23.73 -15.65
C LYS A 422 29.99 24.78 -15.43
N LYS A 423 29.64 25.98 -14.98
CA LYS A 423 30.61 27.06 -14.74
C LYS A 423 31.38 26.87 -13.41
N ALA A 424 30.92 25.96 -12.54
CA ALA A 424 31.50 25.67 -11.23
C ALA A 424 32.48 24.48 -11.20
N ASN A 425 32.63 23.70 -12.29
CA ASN A 425 33.30 22.39 -12.22
C ASN A 425 34.60 22.33 -13.05
N SER A 426 35.71 22.82 -12.49
CA SER A 426 37.00 22.16 -12.71
C SER A 426 37.01 20.92 -11.82
N ASP A 427 37.05 19.72 -12.37
CA ASP A 427 36.98 18.48 -11.58
C ASP A 427 38.17 18.38 -10.60
N THR A 428 37.92 18.68 -9.32
CA THR A 428 38.92 18.70 -8.24
C THR A 428 39.00 17.36 -7.49
N ARG A 429 38.33 16.31 -7.96
CA ARG A 429 38.31 15.01 -7.26
C ARG A 429 39.73 14.40 -7.20
N PRO A 430 40.19 13.95 -6.02
CA PRO A 430 41.48 13.25 -5.90
C PRO A 430 41.48 11.92 -6.67
N THR A 431 42.65 11.53 -7.16
CA THR A 431 42.86 10.30 -7.95
C THR A 431 43.24 9.10 -7.08
N VAL A 432 42.62 7.95 -7.31
CA VAL A 432 43.00 6.63 -6.80
C VAL A 432 43.23 5.69 -7.99
N PHE A 433 44.36 4.98 -7.99
CA PHE A 433 44.67 4.00 -9.02
C PHE A 433 44.10 2.63 -8.63
N VAL A 434 43.56 1.90 -9.62
CA VAL A 434 42.93 0.58 -9.40
C VAL A 434 43.93 -0.49 -8.95
N ASP A 435 45.21 -0.32 -9.28
CA ASP A 435 46.33 -1.19 -8.92
C ASP A 435 47.10 -0.72 -7.68
N ALA A 436 46.61 0.32 -6.99
CA ALA A 436 47.18 0.76 -5.71
C ALA A 436 47.03 -0.34 -4.63
N ASP A 437 47.86 -0.27 -3.59
CA ASP A 437 47.71 -1.15 -2.43
C ASP A 437 46.29 -1.03 -1.85
N PHE A 438 45.69 -2.17 -1.55
CA PHE A 438 44.31 -2.25 -1.08
C PHE A 438 44.05 -1.32 0.13
N ARG A 439 44.94 -1.31 1.12
CA ARG A 439 44.77 -0.49 2.33
C ARG A 439 44.94 0.99 2.03
N GLU A 440 45.82 1.34 1.11
CA GLU A 440 46.01 2.72 0.65
C GLU A 440 44.77 3.22 -0.09
N ALA A 441 44.21 2.42 -1.00
CA ALA A 441 43.01 2.76 -1.75
C ALA A 441 41.80 2.95 -0.81
N VAL A 442 41.55 2.00 0.10
CA VAL A 442 40.48 2.11 1.11
C VAL A 442 40.67 3.33 1.99
N GLY A 443 41.90 3.55 2.50
CA GLY A 443 42.20 4.68 3.37
C GLY A 443 41.95 6.03 2.72
N LYS A 444 42.35 6.18 1.45
CA LYS A 444 42.17 7.41 0.67
C LYS A 444 40.71 7.66 0.30
N VAL A 445 39.94 6.63 -0.02
CA VAL A 445 38.50 6.77 -0.29
C VAL A 445 37.76 7.16 0.99
N LEU A 446 38.07 6.50 2.11
CA LEU A 446 37.45 6.78 3.40
C LEU A 446 37.76 8.19 3.88
N SER A 447 39.00 8.68 3.74
CA SER A 447 39.35 10.05 4.17
C SER A 447 38.56 11.10 3.40
N VAL A 448 38.43 10.95 2.09
CA VAL A 448 37.68 11.89 1.24
C VAL A 448 36.18 11.80 1.52
N LEU A 449 35.65 10.59 1.74
CA LEU A 449 34.25 10.42 2.15
C LEU A 449 33.97 11.10 3.48
N VAL A 450 34.86 10.99 4.47
CA VAL A 450 34.72 11.62 5.79
C VAL A 450 34.81 13.14 5.67
N GLU A 451 35.79 13.67 4.93
CA GLU A 451 35.96 15.12 4.73
C GLU A 451 34.75 15.74 4.01
N GLY A 452 34.23 15.05 2.97
CA GLY A 452 33.05 15.46 2.22
C GLY A 452 31.70 15.22 2.91
N ASN A 453 31.68 14.62 4.10
CA ASN A 453 30.46 14.30 4.85
C ASN A 453 29.99 15.47 5.73
N THR A 454 29.99 16.68 5.18
CA THR A 454 29.54 17.90 5.87
C THR A 454 28.46 18.62 5.04
N PRO A 455 27.19 18.66 5.49
CA PRO A 455 26.67 18.09 6.74
C PRO A 455 26.69 16.55 6.76
N PRO A 456 26.66 15.92 7.94
CA PRO A 456 26.68 14.46 8.06
C PRO A 456 25.49 13.83 7.34
N ARG A 457 25.79 13.05 6.29
CA ARG A 457 24.82 12.29 5.49
C ARG A 457 25.13 10.80 5.45
N LEU A 458 26.38 10.38 5.63
CA LEU A 458 26.82 8.98 5.71
C LEU A 458 27.16 8.61 7.16
N PHE A 459 26.68 7.48 7.64
CA PHE A 459 26.93 6.99 9.00
C PHE A 459 26.69 5.49 9.10
N LYS A 460 27.28 4.85 10.11
CA LYS A 460 27.05 3.43 10.40
C LYS A 460 25.81 3.28 11.28
N PHE A 461 24.83 2.51 10.81
CA PHE A 461 23.58 2.22 11.52
C PHE A 461 23.32 0.70 11.47
N ASN A 462 23.11 0.06 12.62
CA ASN A 462 22.93 -1.40 12.72
C ASN A 462 23.99 -2.22 11.96
N SER A 463 25.26 -1.82 12.10
CA SER A 463 26.41 -2.41 11.41
C SER A 463 26.47 -2.21 9.89
N THR A 464 25.53 -1.50 9.29
CA THR A 464 25.50 -1.17 7.85
C THR A 464 25.80 0.29 7.61
N LEU A 465 26.62 0.60 6.60
CA LEU A 465 26.82 1.98 6.17
C LEU A 465 25.52 2.48 5.53
N SER A 466 25.00 3.59 6.04
CA SER A 466 23.69 4.13 5.66
C SER A 466 23.80 5.60 5.29
N ARG A 467 22.87 6.08 4.47
CA ARG A 467 22.75 7.46 4.05
C ARG A 467 21.44 8.09 4.53
N VAL A 468 21.48 9.33 5.02
CA VAL A 468 20.29 10.17 5.15
C VAL A 468 19.96 10.76 3.77
N GLU A 469 18.78 10.44 3.26
CA GLU A 469 18.17 11.06 2.09
C GLU A 469 17.01 11.94 2.54
N ARG A 470 16.88 13.13 1.95
CA ARG A 470 15.74 14.01 2.17
C ARG A 470 14.71 13.72 1.07
N LEU A 471 13.53 13.21 1.46
CA LEU A 471 12.46 12.84 0.52
C LEU A 471 11.62 14.06 0.12
N ASP A 472 11.38 14.98 1.04
CA ASP A 472 10.70 16.27 0.84
C ASP A 472 11.22 17.35 1.83
N ARG A 473 10.51 18.48 2.02
CA ARG A 473 10.99 19.56 2.90
C ARG A 473 11.16 19.14 4.37
N ASP A 474 10.40 18.16 4.86
CA ASP A 474 10.31 17.83 6.28
C ASP A 474 10.63 16.35 6.61
N GLN A 475 10.73 15.48 5.60
CA GLN A 475 10.96 14.05 5.79
C GLN A 475 12.39 13.62 5.43
N LEU A 476 13.06 13.00 6.40
CA LEU A 476 14.35 12.34 6.25
C LEU A 476 14.16 10.82 6.25
N SER A 477 14.88 10.12 5.37
CA SER A 477 14.90 8.66 5.28
C SER A 477 16.31 8.15 5.43
N ILE A 478 16.50 7.12 6.24
CA ILE A 478 17.78 6.42 6.37
C ILE A 478 17.75 5.21 5.44
N ARG A 479 18.71 5.12 4.53
CA ARG A 479 18.82 4.00 3.59
C ARG A 479 20.15 3.28 3.72
N PRO A 480 20.14 1.94 3.83
CA PRO A 480 21.37 1.17 3.75
C PRO A 480 22.00 1.31 2.35
N LEU A 481 23.32 1.48 2.34
CA LEU A 481 24.11 1.43 1.13
C LEU A 481 24.51 -0.02 0.86
N ASP A 482 23.90 -0.60 -0.17
CA ASP A 482 24.43 -1.80 -0.81
C ASP A 482 25.71 -1.47 -1.60
N ASP A 483 26.45 -2.49 -2.01
CA ASP A 483 27.74 -2.32 -2.70
C ASP A 483 27.60 -1.44 -3.96
N ARG A 484 26.47 -1.51 -4.67
CA ARG A 484 26.22 -0.68 -5.86
C ARG A 484 26.09 0.80 -5.49
N LYS A 485 25.38 1.12 -4.41
CA LYS A 485 25.24 2.50 -3.92
C LYS A 485 26.55 3.01 -3.33
N LEU A 486 27.28 2.19 -2.58
CA LEU A 486 28.59 2.57 -2.03
C LEU A 486 29.60 2.83 -3.15
N ARG A 487 29.59 2.01 -4.20
CA ARG A 487 30.35 2.25 -5.43
C ARG A 487 30.01 3.59 -6.07
N ARG A 488 28.73 3.97 -6.09
CA ARG A 488 28.31 5.28 -6.59
C ARG A 488 28.85 6.42 -5.71
N GLU A 489 28.73 6.33 -4.39
CA GLU A 489 29.25 7.35 -3.47
C GLU A 489 30.77 7.52 -3.64
N SER A 490 31.52 6.43 -3.74
CA SER A 490 32.96 6.44 -3.99
C SER A 490 33.32 7.14 -5.30
N SER A 491 32.62 6.83 -6.40
CA SER A 491 32.88 7.46 -7.70
C SER A 491 32.57 8.97 -7.75
N GLN A 492 31.70 9.46 -6.86
CA GLN A 492 31.37 10.88 -6.79
C GLN A 492 32.47 11.71 -6.10
N VAL A 493 33.27 11.08 -5.24
CA VAL A 493 34.27 11.80 -4.43
C VAL A 493 35.70 11.56 -4.91
N VAL A 494 35.96 10.47 -5.64
CA VAL A 494 37.30 10.08 -6.09
C VAL A 494 37.27 9.69 -7.58
N ARG A 495 38.36 9.98 -8.30
CA ARG A 495 38.60 9.48 -9.66
C ARG A 495 39.34 8.16 -9.61
N TRP A 496 38.76 7.13 -10.18
CA TRP A 496 39.35 5.80 -10.25
C TRP A 496 40.04 5.62 -11.59
N LEU A 497 41.36 5.55 -11.60
CA LEU A 497 42.14 5.42 -12.83
C LEU A 497 42.74 4.04 -12.97
N LYS A 498 42.68 3.49 -14.17
CA LYS A 498 43.37 2.26 -14.56
C LYS A 498 44.37 2.59 -15.67
N PRO A 499 45.59 2.02 -15.65
CA PRO A 499 46.50 2.10 -16.78
C PRO A 499 45.83 1.59 -18.07
N SER A 500 46.00 2.32 -19.15
CA SER A 500 45.61 1.96 -20.52
C SER A 500 46.87 1.71 -21.34
N ASP A 501 46.72 1.08 -22.52
CA ASP A 501 47.86 0.86 -23.42
C ASP A 501 48.50 2.19 -23.84
N GLY A 502 49.80 2.33 -23.57
CA GLY A 502 50.63 3.50 -23.89
C GLY A 502 50.44 4.66 -22.92
N ASP A 503 51.14 4.66 -21.78
CA ASP A 503 51.28 5.72 -20.75
C ASP A 503 50.02 6.54 -20.34
N ASP A 504 48.84 6.16 -20.81
CA ASP A 504 47.58 6.84 -20.62
C ASP A 504 46.78 6.18 -19.49
N PHE A 505 45.95 6.97 -18.83
CA PHE A 505 45.07 6.49 -17.76
C PHE A 505 43.61 6.67 -18.15
N ARG A 506 42.81 5.62 -17.94
CA ARG A 506 41.37 5.65 -18.18
C ARG A 506 40.61 5.67 -16.86
N GLU A 507 39.61 6.55 -16.77
CA GLU A 507 38.67 6.54 -15.65
C GLU A 507 37.77 5.31 -15.73
N VAL A 508 37.72 4.54 -14.65
CA VAL A 508 36.95 3.30 -14.51
C VAL A 508 36.04 3.40 -13.29
N ALA A 509 35.16 2.42 -13.12
CA ALA A 509 34.34 2.34 -11.91
C ALA A 509 35.16 1.77 -10.73
N PRO A 510 34.85 2.13 -9.47
CA PRO A 510 35.57 1.64 -8.30
C PRO A 510 35.63 0.10 -8.28
N PRO A 511 36.76 -0.51 -7.93
CA PRO A 511 36.88 -1.95 -7.72
C PRO A 511 35.98 -2.45 -6.58
N MET A 512 35.34 -3.61 -6.74
CA MET A 512 34.37 -4.14 -5.76
C MET A 512 34.99 -4.63 -4.47
N ASP A 513 36.27 -5.02 -4.52
CA ASP A 513 37.05 -5.40 -3.35
C ASP A 513 37.30 -4.21 -2.42
N VAL A 514 37.41 -2.99 -2.96
CA VAL A 514 37.61 -1.74 -2.20
C VAL A 514 36.30 -1.15 -1.64
N ILE A 515 35.16 -1.54 -2.20
CA ILE A 515 33.82 -1.17 -1.74
C ILE A 515 33.41 -2.08 -0.59
#